data_AF-A0A150Q1B9-F1
#
_entry.id   AF-A0A150Q1B9-F1
#
_cell.length_a   1.000
_cell.length_b   1.000
_cell.length_c   1.000
_cell.angle_alpha   90.00
_cell.angle_beta   90.00
_cell.angle_gamma   90.00
#
_symmetry.space_group_name_H-M   'P 1'
#
loop_
_entity.id
_entity.type
_entity.pdbx_description
1 polymer ?
#
loop_
_entity_poly.entity_id
_entity_poly.type
_entity_poly.pdbx_seq_one_letter_code
_entity_poly.pdbx_strand_id
1 'polypeptide(L)'
;MSIRQRDYILRMIEQLAEAVGRIAGLRRAGQLDEAELLVRTTADGLLGPMRDMLDRLDAAGAATLLGDHEKIGAYAALCAEQAEILELRGRAAQAPAERRRALELYLEAVSRAPEGNPRAQEGARALLGRVDAARLPERYRALAAKLG
;
A
#
# COMPACT_ATOMS: atom_id res chain seq x y z
N MET A 1 13.59 6.67 -18.49
CA MET A 1 13.87 5.55 -17.55
C MET A 1 14.86 4.60 -18.24
N SER A 2 15.87 4.06 -17.54
CA SER A 2 16.81 3.10 -18.12
C SER A 2 16.23 1.68 -18.12
N ILE A 3 16.64 0.82 -19.07
CA ILE A 3 16.24 -0.61 -19.14
C ILE A 3 16.53 -1.31 -17.80
N ARG A 4 17.70 -1.06 -17.20
CA ARG A 4 18.08 -1.64 -15.89
C ARG A 4 17.16 -1.22 -14.75
N GLN A 5 16.69 0.03 -14.79
CA GLN A 5 15.78 0.56 -13.77
C GLN A 5 14.39 -0.07 -13.91
N ARG A 6 13.93 -0.26 -15.16
CA ARG A 6 12.68 -0.94 -15.46
C ARG A 6 12.71 -2.40 -15.00
N ASP A 7 13.79 -3.13 -15.32
CA ASP A 7 13.95 -4.53 -14.90
C ASP A 7 13.99 -4.67 -13.37
N TYR A 8 14.68 -3.75 -12.69
CA TYR A 8 14.70 -3.71 -11.24
C TYR A 8 13.29 -3.50 -10.65
N ILE A 9 12.54 -2.53 -11.18
CA ILE A 9 11.18 -2.25 -10.71
C ILE A 9 10.26 -3.44 -10.98
N LEU A 10 10.34 -4.09 -12.14
CA LEU A 10 9.54 -5.27 -12.45
C LEU A 10 9.83 -6.42 -11.45
N ARG A 11 11.10 -6.72 -11.18
CA ARG A 11 11.48 -7.75 -10.20
C ARG A 11 10.98 -7.42 -8.80
N MET A 12 11.07 -6.15 -8.43
CA MET A 12 10.60 -5.66 -7.14
C MET A 12 9.07 -5.77 -7.01
N ILE A 13 8.33 -5.48 -8.08
CA ILE A 13 6.88 -5.67 -8.15
C ILE A 13 6.50 -7.15 -8.04
N GLU A 14 7.23 -8.05 -8.72
CA GLU A 14 7.02 -9.50 -8.65
C GLU A 14 7.23 -10.02 -7.23
N GLN A 15 8.35 -9.63 -6.60
CA GLN A 15 8.66 -9.97 -5.22
C GLN A 15 7.59 -9.49 -4.24
N LEU A 16 7.06 -8.29 -4.45
CA LEU A 16 5.97 -7.78 -3.65
C LEU A 16 4.68 -8.60 -3.85
N ALA A 17 4.29 -8.87 -5.09
CA ALA A 17 3.07 -9.61 -5.37
C ALA A 17 3.11 -11.00 -4.70
N GLU A 18 4.26 -11.67 -4.75
CA GLU A 18 4.50 -12.93 -4.06
C GLU A 18 4.41 -12.79 -2.53
N ALA A 19 5.04 -11.75 -1.97
CA ALA A 19 5.00 -11.48 -0.54
C ALA A 19 3.58 -11.20 -0.04
N VAL A 20 2.81 -10.35 -0.74
CA VAL A 20 1.40 -10.06 -0.41
C VAL A 20 0.55 -11.32 -0.48
N GLY A 21 0.74 -12.16 -1.50
CA GLY A 21 0.06 -13.46 -1.58
C GLY A 21 0.36 -14.36 -0.38
N ARG A 22 1.63 -14.45 0.03
CA ARG A 22 2.05 -15.20 1.22
C ARG A 22 1.49 -14.62 2.52
N ILE A 23 1.52 -13.30 2.69
CA ILE A 23 0.93 -12.60 3.85
C ILE A 23 -0.55 -12.90 3.96
N ALA A 24 -1.30 -12.78 2.86
CA ALA A 24 -2.72 -13.09 2.82
C ALA A 24 -3.00 -14.58 3.12
N GLY A 25 -2.11 -15.48 2.70
CA GLY A 25 -2.15 -16.91 3.06
C GLY A 25 -2.01 -17.14 4.56
N LEU A 26 -0.95 -16.60 5.17
CA LEU A 26 -0.69 -16.68 6.62
C LEU A 26 -1.84 -16.08 7.42
N ARG A 27 -2.35 -14.94 6.99
CA ARG A 27 -3.51 -14.27 7.61
C ARG A 27 -4.75 -15.15 7.62
N ARG A 28 -5.07 -15.81 6.49
CA ARG A 28 -6.21 -16.74 6.40
C ARG A 28 -6.02 -17.98 7.27
N ALA A 29 -4.77 -18.40 7.49
CA ALA A 29 -4.42 -19.51 8.38
C ALA A 29 -4.39 -19.11 9.88
N GLY A 30 -4.63 -17.84 10.21
CA GLY A 30 -4.54 -17.33 11.59
C GLY A 30 -3.11 -17.17 12.11
N GLN A 31 -2.10 -17.31 11.26
CA GLN A 31 -0.68 -17.18 11.58
C GLN A 31 -0.28 -15.68 11.55
N LEU A 32 -0.84 -14.92 12.49
CA LEU A 32 -0.78 -13.46 12.46
C LEU A 32 0.61 -12.91 12.85
N ASP A 33 1.39 -13.63 13.66
CA ASP A 33 2.78 -13.28 14.00
C ASP A 33 3.68 -13.37 12.76
N GLU A 34 3.58 -14.48 12.05
CA GLU A 34 4.33 -14.72 10.82
C GLU A 34 3.90 -13.75 9.71
N ALA A 35 2.60 -13.46 9.61
CA ALA A 35 2.09 -12.47 8.67
C ALA A 35 2.66 -11.08 8.94
N GLU A 36 2.67 -10.62 10.21
CA GLU A 36 3.21 -9.31 10.58
C GLU A 36 4.73 -9.24 10.37
N LEU A 37 5.45 -10.31 10.73
CA LEU A 37 6.88 -10.41 10.46
C LEU A 37 7.18 -10.34 8.96
N LEU A 38 6.38 -11.01 8.14
CA LEU A 38 6.54 -11.00 6.69
C LEU A 38 6.23 -9.62 6.09
N VAL A 39 5.19 -8.92 6.57
CA VAL A 39 4.93 -7.51 6.20
C VAL A 39 6.15 -6.66 6.51
N ARG A 40 6.67 -6.76 7.74
CA ARG A 40 7.82 -5.95 8.18
C ARG A 40 9.06 -6.23 7.34
N THR A 41 9.44 -7.49 7.18
CA THR A 41 10.63 -7.88 6.41
C THR A 41 10.51 -7.54 4.93
N THR A 42 9.31 -7.65 4.35
CA THR A 42 9.06 -7.23 2.97
C THR A 42 9.20 -5.73 2.81
N ALA A 43 8.63 -4.94 3.74
CA ALA A 43 8.79 -3.49 3.75
C ALA A 43 10.26 -3.08 3.91
N ASP A 44 11.01 -3.71 4.81
CA ASP A 44 12.44 -3.46 5.00
C ASP A 44 13.27 -3.80 3.75
N GLY A 45 12.99 -4.93 3.09
CA GLY A 45 13.68 -5.32 1.86
C GLY A 45 13.36 -4.41 0.67
N LEU A 46 12.11 -3.94 0.58
CA LEU A 46 11.62 -3.10 -0.52
C LEU A 46 12.07 -1.63 -0.39
N LEU A 47 11.93 -1.09 0.82
CA LEU A 47 12.10 0.35 1.10
C LEU A 47 13.46 0.65 1.74
N GLY A 48 14.10 -0.37 2.32
CA GLY A 48 15.39 -0.24 2.97
C GLY A 48 15.36 0.85 4.04
N PRO A 49 16.40 1.71 4.07
CA PRO A 49 16.50 2.81 5.04
C PRO A 49 15.36 3.85 4.94
N MET A 50 14.62 3.88 3.82
CA MET A 50 13.58 4.89 3.60
C MET A 50 12.30 4.58 4.38
N ARG A 51 12.13 3.35 4.90
CA ARG A 51 10.91 2.93 5.60
C ARG A 51 10.54 3.86 6.74
N ASP A 52 11.46 4.13 7.66
CA ASP A 52 11.21 4.97 8.83
C ASP A 52 10.81 6.39 8.44
N MET A 53 11.33 6.89 7.31
CA MET A 53 10.97 8.20 6.78
C MET A 53 9.58 8.17 6.15
N LEU A 54 9.25 7.12 5.41
CA LEU A 54 7.92 6.94 4.82
C LEU A 54 6.84 6.91 5.89
N ASP A 55 7.04 6.15 6.97
CA ASP A 55 6.07 6.00 8.07
C ASP A 55 5.77 7.34 8.78
N ARG A 56 6.67 8.33 8.69
CA ARG A 56 6.49 9.68 9.26
C ARG A 56 5.84 10.67 8.30
N LEU A 57 5.84 10.40 7.01
CA LEU A 57 5.26 11.25 5.98
C LEU A 57 3.77 10.93 5.78
N ASP A 58 3.02 11.93 5.31
CA ASP A 58 1.69 11.70 4.75
C ASP A 58 1.79 10.97 3.40
N ALA A 59 0.66 10.51 2.85
CA ALA A 59 0.65 9.75 1.61
C ALA A 59 1.24 10.54 0.42
N ALA A 60 0.99 11.85 0.35
CA ALA A 60 1.53 12.69 -0.71
C ALA A 60 3.07 12.83 -0.62
N GLY A 61 3.60 13.06 0.58
CA GLY A 61 5.04 13.12 0.84
C GLY A 61 5.72 11.78 0.60
N ALA A 62 5.13 10.69 1.08
CA ALA A 62 5.61 9.33 0.82
C ALA A 62 5.63 9.03 -0.70
N ALA A 63 4.59 9.44 -1.43
CA ALA A 63 4.53 9.26 -2.87
C ALA A 63 5.59 10.07 -3.62
N THR A 64 5.87 11.30 -3.18
CA THR A 64 6.96 12.11 -3.72
C THR A 64 8.32 11.47 -3.47
N LEU A 65 8.53 10.93 -2.27
CA LEU A 65 9.77 10.27 -1.90
C LEU A 65 10.00 8.95 -2.67
N LEU A 66 8.95 8.16 -2.89
CA LEU A 66 9.03 6.92 -3.66
C LEU A 66 9.24 7.18 -5.16
N GLY A 67 8.69 8.28 -5.67
CA GLY A 67 8.94 8.82 -7.01
C GLY A 67 8.36 8.00 -8.18
N ASP A 68 7.83 6.81 -7.92
CA ASP A 68 7.39 5.86 -8.94
C ASP A 68 6.02 5.24 -8.56
N HIS A 69 5.06 5.25 -9.47
CA HIS A 69 3.69 4.79 -9.18
C HIS A 69 3.61 3.32 -8.79
N GLU A 70 4.51 2.46 -9.29
CA GLU A 70 4.54 1.06 -8.90
C GLU A 70 5.06 0.88 -7.49
N LYS A 71 6.11 1.64 -7.10
CA LYS A 71 6.58 1.66 -5.70
C LYS A 71 5.52 2.15 -4.73
N ILE A 72 4.75 3.16 -5.13
CA ILE A 72 3.67 3.70 -4.31
C ILE A 72 2.57 2.66 -4.13
N GLY A 73 2.11 2.05 -5.22
CA GLY A 73 1.11 0.98 -5.17
C GLY A 73 1.61 -0.24 -4.37
N ALA A 74 2.92 -0.51 -4.45
CA ALA A 74 3.55 -1.58 -3.70
C ALA A 74 3.49 -1.35 -2.18
N TYR A 75 3.88 -0.15 -1.75
CA TYR A 75 3.82 0.24 -0.35
C TYR A 75 2.38 0.30 0.16
N ALA A 76 1.43 0.78 -0.66
CA ALA A 76 0.01 0.77 -0.35
C ALA A 76 -0.53 -0.64 -0.05
N ALA A 77 -0.10 -1.65 -0.81
CA ALA A 77 -0.50 -3.05 -0.59
C ALA A 77 0.00 -3.61 0.75
N LEU A 78 1.22 -3.25 1.16
CA LEU A 78 1.74 -3.63 2.46
C LEU A 78 0.97 -2.97 3.62
N CYS A 79 0.66 -1.68 3.51
CA CYS A 79 -0.21 -0.98 4.47
C CYS A 79 -1.61 -1.61 4.54
N ALA A 80 -2.18 -2.03 3.40
CA ALA A 80 -3.48 -2.69 3.37
C ALA A 80 -3.46 -4.03 4.14
N GLU A 81 -2.47 -4.89 3.90
CA GLU A 81 -2.34 -6.15 4.66
C GLU A 81 -2.05 -5.89 6.15
N GLN A 82 -1.24 -4.88 6.48
CA GLN A 82 -1.00 -4.49 7.88
C GLN A 82 -2.30 -4.08 8.58
N ALA A 83 -3.19 -3.34 7.91
CA ALA A 83 -4.49 -2.97 8.46
C ALA A 83 -5.37 -4.20 8.75
N GLU A 84 -5.40 -5.19 7.85
CA GLU A 84 -6.14 -6.44 8.07
C GLU A 84 -5.57 -7.25 9.25
N ILE A 85 -4.24 -7.33 9.37
CA ILE A 85 -3.58 -8.02 10.48
C ILE A 85 -3.91 -7.33 11.82
N LEU A 86 -3.85 -6.00 11.86
CA LEU A 86 -4.20 -5.22 13.07
C LEU A 86 -5.64 -5.50 13.52
N GLU A 87 -6.57 -5.56 12.57
CA GLU A 87 -7.99 -5.83 12.86
C GLU A 87 -8.18 -7.24 13.43
N LEU A 88 -7.57 -8.25 12.81
CA LEU A 88 -7.64 -9.64 13.27
C LEU A 88 -6.97 -9.87 14.63
N ARG A 89 -6.00 -9.03 15.00
CA ARG A 89 -5.33 -9.05 16.31
C ARG A 89 -6.08 -8.32 17.42
N GLY A 90 -7.29 -7.81 17.14
CA GLY A 90 -8.04 -7.00 18.10
C GLY A 90 -7.45 -5.60 18.31
N ARG A 91 -6.47 -5.18 17.50
CA ARG A 91 -5.95 -3.80 17.47
C ARG A 91 -6.78 -2.91 16.54
N ALA A 92 -8.10 -3.08 16.59
CA ALA A 92 -9.06 -2.44 15.69
C ALA A 92 -9.06 -0.90 15.79
N ALA A 93 -8.51 -0.31 16.85
CA ALA A 93 -8.34 1.13 16.95
C ALA A 93 -7.29 1.67 15.95
N GLN A 94 -6.30 0.87 15.57
CA GLN A 94 -5.20 1.26 14.67
C GLN A 94 -5.53 0.95 13.21
N ALA A 95 -6.28 -0.12 12.94
CA ALA A 95 -6.61 -0.58 11.58
C ALA A 95 -7.26 0.50 10.67
N PRO A 96 -8.19 1.36 11.14
CA PRO A 96 -8.79 2.40 10.31
C PRO A 96 -7.79 3.44 9.79
N ALA A 97 -6.82 3.84 10.62
CA ALA A 97 -5.80 4.81 10.23
C ALA A 97 -4.87 4.20 9.16
N GLU A 98 -4.46 2.96 9.35
CA GLU A 98 -3.60 2.23 8.40
C GLU A 98 -4.33 1.96 7.07
N ARG A 99 -5.61 1.60 7.14
CA ARG A 99 -6.46 1.39 5.96
C ARG A 99 -6.68 2.67 5.17
N ARG A 100 -6.88 3.80 5.87
CA ARG A 100 -6.96 5.12 5.24
C ARG A 100 -5.64 5.45 4.53
N ARG A 101 -4.51 5.26 5.20
CA ARG A 101 -3.16 5.48 4.61
C ARG A 101 -2.95 4.63 3.35
N ALA A 102 -3.32 3.35 3.39
CA ALA A 102 -3.25 2.47 2.23
C ALA A 102 -4.10 2.99 1.05
N LEU A 103 -5.34 3.43 1.31
CA LEU A 103 -6.21 4.02 0.29
C LEU A 103 -5.58 5.29 -0.29
N GLU A 104 -5.11 6.21 0.54
CA GLU A 104 -4.48 7.46 0.09
C GLU A 104 -3.25 7.18 -0.80
N LEU A 105 -2.41 6.21 -0.43
CA LEU A 105 -1.27 5.78 -1.24
C LEU A 105 -1.69 5.15 -2.57
N TYR A 106 -2.73 4.31 -2.59
CA TYR A 106 -3.26 3.80 -3.86
C TYR A 106 -3.77 4.92 -4.77
N LEU A 107 -4.46 5.92 -4.21
CA LEU A 107 -4.91 7.09 -4.96
C LEU A 107 -3.73 7.91 -5.51
N GLU A 108 -2.65 8.06 -4.74
CA GLU A 108 -1.40 8.67 -5.23
C GLU A 108 -0.81 7.89 -6.40
N ALA A 109 -0.71 6.56 -6.28
CA ALA A 109 -0.19 5.70 -7.34
C ALA A 109 -1.01 5.84 -8.63
N VAL A 110 -2.34 5.79 -8.52
CA VAL A 110 -3.24 5.98 -9.67
C VAL A 110 -3.05 7.36 -10.31
N SER A 111 -2.99 8.42 -9.50
CA SER A 111 -2.87 9.80 -10.01
C SER A 111 -1.57 10.09 -10.76
N ARG A 112 -0.52 9.31 -10.49
CA ARG A 112 0.83 9.48 -11.06
C ARG A 112 1.14 8.50 -12.19
N ALA A 113 0.23 7.57 -12.50
CA ALA A 113 0.42 6.55 -13.53
C ALA A 113 -0.05 7.08 -14.90
N PRO A 114 0.86 7.36 -15.85
CA PRO A 114 0.50 7.94 -17.15
C PRO A 114 -0.36 7.02 -18.02
N GLU A 115 -0.17 5.70 -17.91
CA GLU A 115 -0.91 4.67 -18.64
C GLU A 115 -1.94 3.94 -17.74
N GLY A 116 -2.15 4.45 -16.52
CA GLY A 116 -2.92 3.78 -15.48
C GLY A 116 -2.12 2.72 -14.71
N ASN A 117 -2.66 2.31 -13.55
CA ASN A 117 -2.10 1.26 -12.71
C ASN A 117 -3.25 0.35 -12.23
N PRO A 118 -3.58 -0.74 -12.95
CA PRO A 118 -4.73 -1.59 -12.64
C PRO A 118 -4.71 -2.16 -11.23
N ARG A 119 -3.53 -2.54 -10.72
CA ARG A 119 -3.37 -3.08 -9.36
C ARG A 119 -3.66 -2.02 -8.30
N ALA A 120 -3.17 -0.80 -8.50
CA ALA A 120 -3.47 0.30 -7.59
C ALA A 120 -4.95 0.71 -7.65
N GLN A 121 -5.57 0.66 -8.83
CA GLN A 121 -7.01 0.91 -8.99
C GLN A 121 -7.85 -0.15 -8.27
N GLU A 122 -7.51 -1.43 -8.43
CA GLU A 122 -8.18 -2.54 -7.74
C GLU A 122 -8.03 -2.42 -6.21
N GLY A 123 -6.81 -2.16 -5.72
CA GLY A 123 -6.53 -1.94 -4.31
C GLY A 123 -7.31 -0.75 -3.73
N ALA A 124 -7.35 0.38 -4.45
CA ALA A 124 -8.17 1.53 -4.05
C ALA A 124 -9.65 1.15 -3.96
N ARG A 125 -10.21 0.51 -4.99
CA ARG A 125 -11.63 0.09 -5.02
C ARG A 125 -11.98 -0.85 -3.88
N ALA A 126 -11.11 -1.80 -3.55
CA ALA A 126 -11.30 -2.71 -2.44
C ALA A 126 -11.39 -1.99 -1.07
N LEU A 127 -10.76 -0.82 -0.94
CA LEU A 127 -10.74 -0.03 0.29
C LEU A 127 -11.80 1.07 0.35
N LEU A 128 -12.33 1.54 -0.78
CA LEU A 128 -13.35 2.61 -0.81
C LEU A 128 -14.62 2.27 -0.01
N GLY A 129 -15.00 1.00 0.06
CA GLY A 129 -16.15 0.54 0.88
C GLY A 129 -15.83 0.36 2.37
N ARG A 130 -14.56 0.47 2.77
CA ARG A 130 -14.07 0.18 4.13
C ARG A 130 -13.46 1.39 4.83
N VAL A 131 -13.31 2.51 4.12
CA VAL A 131 -12.83 3.79 4.64
C VAL A 131 -13.98 4.79 4.58
N ASP A 132 -14.20 5.49 5.68
CA ASP A 132 -15.16 6.60 5.71
C ASP A 132 -14.66 7.74 4.83
N ALA A 133 -15.27 7.89 3.65
CA ALA A 133 -14.91 8.91 2.67
C ALA A 133 -15.04 10.34 3.21
N ALA A 134 -15.90 10.59 4.20
CA ALA A 134 -16.04 11.92 4.81
C ALA A 134 -14.80 12.32 5.61
N ARG A 135 -14.00 11.34 6.06
CA ARG A 135 -12.75 11.55 6.81
C ARG A 135 -11.51 11.67 5.92
N LEU A 136 -11.67 11.55 4.61
CA LEU A 136 -10.58 11.75 3.66
C LEU A 136 -10.32 13.25 3.45
N PRO A 137 -9.03 13.65 3.38
CA PRO A 137 -8.67 14.98 2.88
C PRO A 137 -9.30 15.26 1.51
N GLU A 138 -9.57 16.54 1.22
CA GLU A 138 -10.26 16.98 -0.01
C GLU A 138 -9.65 16.42 -1.30
N ARG A 139 -8.31 16.43 -1.39
CA ARG A 139 -7.55 15.82 -2.49
C ARG A 139 -7.95 14.36 -2.73
N TYR A 140 -8.01 13.56 -1.67
CA TYR A 140 -8.27 12.13 -1.77
C TYR A 140 -9.74 11.83 -2.04
N ARG A 141 -10.66 12.67 -1.56
CA ARG A 141 -12.08 12.62 -1.98
C ARG A 141 -12.22 12.86 -3.48
N ALA A 142 -11.54 13.88 -4.02
CA ALA A 142 -11.57 14.18 -5.45
C ALA A 142 -10.93 13.07 -6.31
N LEU A 143 -9.85 12.44 -5.83
CA LEU A 143 -9.24 11.29 -6.51
C LEU A 143 -10.11 10.04 -6.44
N ALA A 144 -10.72 9.75 -5.29
CA ALA A 144 -11.64 8.64 -5.10
C ALA A 144 -12.86 8.75 -6.02
N ALA A 145 -13.42 9.95 -6.17
CA ALA A 145 -14.56 10.22 -7.05
C ALA A 145 -14.27 9.97 -8.54
N LYS A 146 -13.00 9.92 -8.96
CA LYS A 146 -12.61 9.60 -10.34
C LYS A 146 -12.47 8.09 -10.60
N LEU A 147 -12.48 7.27 -9.54
CA LEU A 147 -12.28 5.81 -9.61
C LEU A 147 -13.59 5.01 -9.56
N GLY A 148 -14.65 5.61 -9.01
CA GLY A 148 -16.02 5.11 -9.02
C GLY A 148 -16.79 5.60 -10.24
#